data_AF-A0A7X8W8W9-F1
#
_entry.id   AF-A0A7X8W8W9-F1
#
_cell.length_a   1.000
_cell.length_b   1.000
_cell.length_c   1.000
_cell.angle_alpha   90.00
_cell.angle_beta   90.00
_cell.angle_gamma   90.00
#
_symmetry.space_group_name_H-M   'P 1'
#
loop_
_entity.id
_entity.type
_entity.pdbx_description
1 polymer ?
#
loop_
_entity_poly.entity_id
_entity_poly.type
_entity_poly.pdbx_seq_one_letter_code
_entity_poly.pdbx_strand_id
1 'polypeptide(L)'
;VRQFSESYHKKVSVKFRSGWDQNQINAVEFAKMLEAAGAQLITVHARTREQMYQGKADWHIIKKVKDVVNIPVYGNGDLHDLESIKAMHQLTACDGFSIGRAAQGNPWIFSNILNSNNSIQMPAKEEWLALIFSHLEQEIAKEQSERSGIIKMRSQFSYYLKGRRNSAAIRNSIMQCTNKDQIKRLLESVDFT
;
A
#
# COMPACT_ATOMS: atom_id res chain seq x y z
N VAL A 1 12.87 20.24 0.30
CA VAL A 1 13.79 19.19 -0.22
C VAL A 1 15.22 19.66 -0.18
N ARG A 2 15.59 20.78 -0.83
CA ARG A 2 16.94 21.36 -0.79
C ARG A 2 17.52 21.47 0.61
N GLN A 3 16.86 22.24 1.48
CA GLN A 3 17.28 22.40 2.88
C GLN A 3 17.44 21.06 3.63
N PHE A 4 16.53 20.10 3.40
CA PHE A 4 16.61 18.78 4.03
C PHE A 4 17.79 17.96 3.48
N SER A 5 18.02 18.00 2.17
CA SER A 5 19.10 17.23 1.52
C SER A 5 20.48 17.80 1.86
N GLU A 6 20.57 19.11 2.14
CA GLU A 6 21.81 19.78 2.57
C GLU A 6 22.11 19.54 4.05
N SER A 7 21.09 19.51 4.91
CA SER A 7 21.26 19.36 6.37
C SER A 7 21.21 17.93 6.88
N TYR A 8 20.65 17.00 6.11
CA TYR A 8 20.42 15.63 6.54
C TYR A 8 21.30 14.66 5.75
N HIS A 9 22.17 13.92 6.44
CA HIS A 9 23.14 13.02 5.82
C HIS A 9 22.58 11.66 5.34
N LYS A 10 21.25 11.52 5.27
CA LYS A 10 20.58 10.30 4.75
C LYS A 10 19.83 10.61 3.46
N LYS A 11 19.58 9.57 2.67
CA LYS A 11 18.88 9.70 1.40
C LYS A 11 17.47 10.30 1.59
N VAL A 12 17.15 11.33 0.81
CA VAL A 12 15.84 11.99 0.82
C VAL A 12 15.02 11.49 -0.37
N SER A 13 13.84 10.92 -0.08
CA SER A 13 12.86 10.54 -1.10
C SER A 13 11.62 11.43 -1.04
N VAL A 14 10.96 11.64 -2.18
CA VAL A 14 9.74 12.46 -2.25
C VAL A 14 8.60 11.72 -2.94
N LYS A 15 7.42 11.66 -2.31
CA LYS A 15 6.19 11.11 -2.91
C LYS A 15 5.22 12.24 -3.23
N PHE A 16 4.72 12.28 -4.46
CA PHE A 16 3.80 13.33 -4.92
C PHE A 16 2.73 12.80 -5.89
N ARG A 17 1.85 13.71 -6.34
CA ARG A 17 0.70 13.45 -7.22
C ARG A 17 0.91 14.12 -8.58
N SER A 18 0.11 13.75 -9.58
CA SER A 18 0.22 14.29 -10.95
C SER A 18 0.11 15.82 -11.06
N GLY A 19 -0.59 16.43 -10.11
CA GLY A 19 -0.98 17.83 -10.15
C GLY A 19 -2.09 18.12 -9.14
N TRP A 20 -2.59 19.35 -9.11
CA TRP A 20 -3.70 19.72 -8.24
C TRP A 20 -5.04 19.19 -8.78
N ASP A 21 -5.32 19.46 -10.04
CA ASP A 21 -6.52 19.07 -10.79
C ASP A 21 -6.13 18.72 -12.24
N GLN A 22 -7.12 18.43 -13.09
CA GLN A 22 -6.87 18.04 -14.48
C GLN A 22 -6.32 19.16 -15.38
N ASN A 23 -6.53 20.43 -15.01
CA ASN A 23 -6.01 21.59 -15.73
C ASN A 23 -4.58 21.94 -15.30
N GLN A 24 -4.13 21.41 -14.16
CA GLN A 24 -2.85 21.72 -13.54
C GLN A 24 -2.00 20.45 -13.34
N ILE A 25 -1.74 19.73 -14.43
CA ILE A 25 -0.80 18.59 -14.45
C ILE A 25 0.63 19.13 -14.61
N ASN A 26 1.42 19.05 -13.54
CA ASN A 26 2.78 19.63 -13.49
C ASN A 26 3.83 18.64 -12.94
N ALA A 27 3.52 17.34 -12.96
CA ALA A 27 4.39 16.31 -12.38
C ALA A 27 5.79 16.27 -12.98
N VAL A 28 5.93 16.56 -14.28
CA VAL A 28 7.21 16.50 -15.01
C VAL A 28 8.11 17.64 -14.56
N GLU A 29 7.59 18.86 -14.54
CA GLU A 29 8.30 20.05 -14.07
C GLU A 29 8.66 19.90 -12.60
N PHE A 30 7.72 19.42 -11.78
CA PHE A 30 7.95 19.20 -10.37
C PHE A 30 9.02 18.13 -10.12
N ALA A 31 9.03 17.03 -10.87
CA ALA A 31 10.06 15.99 -10.75
C ALA A 31 11.47 16.53 -11.01
N LYS A 32 11.66 17.32 -12.07
CA LYS A 32 12.94 17.98 -12.36
C LYS A 32 13.38 18.91 -11.24
N MET A 33 12.45 19.67 -10.67
CA MET A 33 12.73 20.54 -9.53
C MET A 33 13.13 19.74 -8.29
N LEU A 34 12.51 18.59 -8.04
CA LEU A 34 12.84 17.72 -6.91
C LEU A 34 14.25 17.12 -7.05
N GLU A 35 14.60 16.63 -8.24
CA GLU A 35 15.94 16.13 -8.56
C GLU A 35 16.99 17.22 -8.36
N ALA A 36 16.78 18.41 -8.94
CA ALA A 36 17.67 19.56 -8.76
C ALA A 36 17.74 20.08 -7.30
N ALA A 37 16.74 19.74 -6.48
CA ALA A 37 16.72 20.05 -5.06
C ALA A 37 17.34 18.95 -4.19
N GLY A 38 17.91 17.89 -4.77
CA GLY A 38 18.63 16.84 -4.05
C GLY A 38 17.81 15.62 -3.67
N ALA A 39 16.60 15.45 -4.20
CA ALA A 39 15.87 14.18 -4.04
C ALA A 39 16.66 13.04 -4.71
N GLN A 40 16.74 11.89 -4.04
CA GLN A 40 17.47 10.70 -4.53
C GLN A 40 16.55 9.56 -4.95
N LEU A 41 15.24 9.70 -4.71
CA LEU A 41 14.19 8.81 -5.19
C LEU A 41 12.89 9.60 -5.21
N ILE A 42 12.08 9.40 -6.24
CA ILE A 42 10.73 9.94 -6.28
C ILE A 42 9.68 8.85 -6.46
N THR A 43 8.50 9.05 -5.88
CA THR A 43 7.34 8.17 -6.07
C THR A 43 6.17 8.98 -6.61
N VAL A 44 5.66 8.61 -7.78
CA VAL A 44 4.59 9.35 -8.47
C VAL A 44 3.28 8.59 -8.34
N HIS A 45 2.34 9.14 -7.57
CA HIS A 45 0.94 8.72 -7.64
C HIS A 45 0.29 9.38 -8.83
N ALA A 46 0.00 8.60 -9.87
CA ALA A 46 -0.54 9.08 -11.14
C ALA A 46 -2.01 9.54 -11.10
N ARG A 47 -2.40 10.26 -10.05
CA ARG A 47 -3.67 10.96 -9.91
C ARG A 47 -3.43 12.40 -9.47
N THR A 48 -4.32 13.29 -9.85
CA THR A 48 -4.36 14.65 -9.31
C THR A 48 -4.82 14.63 -7.86
N ARG A 49 -4.60 15.71 -7.09
CA ARG A 49 -5.15 15.82 -5.73
C ARG A 49 -6.68 15.69 -5.74
N GLU A 50 -7.36 16.42 -6.61
CA GLU A 50 -8.82 16.50 -6.67
C GLU A 50 -9.48 15.13 -6.97
N GLN A 51 -8.85 14.32 -7.82
CA GLN A 51 -9.34 12.97 -8.10
C GLN A 51 -9.43 12.08 -6.85
N MET A 52 -8.71 12.41 -5.76
CA MET A 52 -8.64 11.58 -4.55
C MET A 52 -8.26 10.13 -4.89
N TYR A 53 -9.23 9.21 -4.86
CA TYR A 53 -9.10 7.81 -5.23
C TYR A 53 -10.04 7.39 -6.38
N GLN A 54 -10.72 8.35 -7.00
CA GLN A 54 -11.66 8.16 -8.10
C GLN A 54 -10.93 8.09 -9.44
N GLY A 55 -11.65 7.65 -10.48
CA GLY A 55 -11.11 7.45 -11.82
C GLY A 55 -9.95 6.44 -11.86
N LYS A 56 -9.23 6.43 -12.98
CA LYS A 56 -8.03 5.62 -13.17
C LYS A 56 -6.78 6.48 -13.05
N ALA A 57 -5.72 5.92 -12.48
CA ALA A 57 -4.41 6.54 -12.48
C ALA A 57 -3.86 6.61 -13.92
N ASP A 58 -3.43 7.78 -14.38
CA ASP A 58 -2.83 7.94 -15.71
C ASP A 58 -1.33 7.68 -15.67
N TRP A 59 -0.96 6.43 -15.88
CA TRP A 59 0.42 5.97 -15.83
C TRP A 59 1.32 6.60 -16.91
N HIS A 60 0.79 7.21 -17.97
CA HIS A 60 1.61 7.96 -18.93
C HIS A 60 2.33 9.13 -18.27
N ILE A 61 1.78 9.68 -17.18
CA ILE A 61 2.44 10.72 -16.39
C ILE A 61 3.71 10.17 -15.74
N ILE A 62 3.68 8.93 -15.25
CA ILE A 62 4.87 8.25 -14.67
C ILE A 62 5.92 8.06 -15.76
N LYS A 63 5.53 7.59 -16.95
CA LYS A 63 6.44 7.46 -18.10
C LYS A 63 7.12 8.80 -18.44
N LYS A 64 6.33 9.88 -18.59
CA LYS A 64 6.85 11.23 -18.86
C LYS A 64 7.81 11.71 -17.78
N VAL A 65 7.55 11.41 -16.51
CA VAL A 65 8.48 11.73 -15.41
C VAL A 65 9.76 10.89 -15.51
N LYS A 66 9.63 9.57 -15.71
CA LYS A 66 10.77 8.65 -15.83
C LYS A 66 11.71 9.01 -16.98
N ASP A 67 11.17 9.55 -18.07
CA ASP A 67 11.95 9.95 -19.25
C ASP A 67 12.83 11.19 -19.04
N VAL A 68 12.57 12.00 -18.00
CA VAL A 68 13.21 13.31 -17.85
C VAL A 68 14.09 13.46 -16.61
N VAL A 69 14.06 12.51 -15.68
CA VAL A 69 14.90 12.52 -14.47
C VAL A 69 15.85 11.33 -14.46
N ASN A 70 17.01 11.48 -13.83
CA ASN A 70 18.03 10.43 -13.74
C ASN A 70 17.97 9.65 -12.42
N ILE A 71 17.25 10.15 -11.43
CA ILE A 71 17.01 9.47 -10.16
C ILE A 71 15.93 8.37 -10.28
N PRO A 72 15.94 7.34 -9.41
CA PRO A 72 14.91 6.33 -9.36
C PRO A 72 13.49 6.89 -9.22
N VAL A 73 12.58 6.39 -10.06
CA VAL A 73 11.15 6.73 -10.08
C VAL A 73 10.32 5.51 -9.75
N TYR A 74 9.55 5.58 -8.68
CA TYR A 74 8.61 4.54 -8.29
C TYR A 74 7.20 4.89 -8.76
N GLY A 75 6.55 3.97 -9.47
CA GLY A 75 5.18 4.10 -9.91
C GLY A 75 4.19 3.79 -8.79
N ASN A 76 3.09 4.56 -8.71
CA ASN A 76 2.04 4.36 -7.71
C ASN A 76 0.65 4.65 -8.30
N GLY A 77 -0.31 3.80 -7.93
CA GLY A 77 -1.73 3.95 -8.28
C GLY A 77 -2.23 2.76 -9.08
N ASP A 78 -3.35 2.18 -8.64
CA ASP A 78 -4.07 1.08 -9.31
C ASP A 78 -3.26 -0.20 -9.54
N LEU A 79 -2.33 -0.46 -8.63
CA LEU A 79 -1.61 -1.72 -8.50
C LEU A 79 -2.36 -2.63 -7.55
N HIS A 80 -2.89 -3.73 -8.08
CA HIS A 80 -3.79 -4.66 -7.39
C HIS A 80 -3.25 -6.09 -7.30
N ASP A 81 -2.38 -6.46 -8.23
CA ASP A 81 -1.89 -7.82 -8.45
C ASP A 81 -0.60 -7.78 -9.29
N LEU A 82 -0.05 -8.95 -9.60
CA LEU A 82 1.16 -9.08 -10.42
C LEU A 82 0.95 -8.56 -11.86
N GLU A 83 -0.23 -8.72 -12.44
CA GLU A 83 -0.50 -8.29 -13.82
C GLU A 83 -0.53 -6.77 -13.95
N SER A 84 -1.14 -6.06 -13.00
CA SER A 84 -1.09 -4.60 -12.93
C SER A 84 0.33 -4.06 -12.74
N ILE A 85 1.20 -4.77 -12.01
CA ILE A 85 2.63 -4.44 -11.87
C ILE A 85 3.35 -4.61 -13.20
N LYS A 86 3.17 -5.75 -13.88
CA LYS A 86 3.75 -6.00 -15.21
C LYS A 86 3.30 -4.95 -16.22
N ALA A 87 2.01 -4.61 -16.23
CA ALA A 87 1.45 -3.60 -17.12
C ALA A 87 2.03 -2.20 -16.86
N MET A 88 2.17 -1.80 -15.59
CA MET A 88 2.81 -0.53 -15.24
C MET A 88 4.29 -0.52 -15.64
N HIS A 89 5.01 -1.61 -15.37
CA HIS A 89 6.41 -1.75 -15.77
C HIS A 89 6.57 -1.59 -17.28
N GLN A 90 5.77 -2.33 -18.06
CA GLN A 90 5.82 -2.31 -19.52
C GLN A 90 5.53 -0.90 -20.09
N LEU A 91 4.59 -0.17 -19.50
CA LEU A 91 4.23 1.17 -19.96
C LEU A 91 5.26 2.23 -19.57
N THR A 92 5.83 2.13 -18.37
CA THR A 92 6.52 3.25 -17.73
C THR A 92 8.03 3.08 -17.60
N ALA A 93 8.52 1.83 -17.61
CA ALA A 93 9.89 1.47 -17.25
C ALA A 93 10.37 2.08 -15.92
N CYS A 94 9.44 2.28 -14.97
CA CYS A 94 9.77 2.80 -13.64
C CYS A 94 10.60 1.80 -12.84
N ASP A 95 11.48 2.28 -11.97
CA ASP A 95 12.50 1.48 -11.27
C ASP A 95 11.94 0.68 -10.08
N GLY A 96 10.68 0.94 -9.71
CA GLY A 96 10.02 0.25 -8.62
C GLY A 96 8.56 0.63 -8.46
N PHE A 97 7.89 0.02 -7.50
CA PHE A 97 6.45 0.14 -7.30
C PHE A 97 6.14 0.46 -5.84
N SER A 98 5.19 1.37 -5.63
CA SER A 98 4.60 1.61 -4.32
C SER A 98 3.16 1.09 -4.30
N ILE A 99 2.88 0.11 -3.45
CA ILE A 99 1.57 -0.53 -3.33
C ILE A 99 0.95 -0.10 -2.00
N GLY A 100 -0.29 0.42 -2.06
CA GLY A 100 -1.03 0.89 -0.88
C GLY A 100 -2.22 0.00 -0.57
N ARG A 101 -3.40 0.41 -1.04
CA ARG A 101 -4.70 -0.24 -0.73
C ARG A 101 -4.73 -1.75 -0.98
N ALA A 102 -4.07 -2.24 -2.03
CA ALA A 102 -4.06 -3.68 -2.34
C ALA A 102 -3.26 -4.53 -1.34
N ALA A 103 -2.37 -3.93 -0.56
CA ALA A 103 -1.64 -4.60 0.51
C ALA A 103 -2.40 -4.61 1.85
N GLN A 104 -3.43 -3.78 2.00
CA GLN A 104 -4.25 -3.75 3.22
C GLN A 104 -5.04 -5.06 3.35
N GLY A 105 -4.80 -5.81 4.43
CA GLY A 105 -5.36 -7.15 4.60
C GLY A 105 -4.77 -8.23 3.69
N ASN A 106 -3.80 -7.88 2.84
CA ASN A 106 -3.18 -8.77 1.86
C ASN A 106 -1.66 -8.53 1.77
N PRO A 107 -0.91 -8.74 2.87
CA PRO A 107 0.56 -8.56 2.87
C PRO A 107 1.27 -9.53 1.91
N TRP A 108 0.64 -10.66 1.59
CA TRP A 108 1.12 -11.70 0.65
C TRP A 108 1.25 -11.18 -0.79
N ILE A 109 0.68 -10.02 -1.11
CA ILE A 109 0.86 -9.41 -2.43
C ILE A 109 2.33 -9.20 -2.77
N PHE A 110 3.17 -8.86 -1.78
CA PHE A 110 4.60 -8.63 -2.00
C PHE A 110 5.33 -9.92 -2.34
N SER A 111 5.07 -11.02 -1.62
CA SER A 111 5.66 -12.32 -1.94
C SER A 111 5.18 -12.83 -3.30
N ASN A 112 3.89 -12.65 -3.62
CA ASN A 112 3.34 -13.03 -4.92
C ASN A 112 3.98 -12.25 -6.08
N ILE A 113 4.30 -10.96 -5.88
CA ILE A 113 4.96 -10.15 -6.91
C ILE A 113 6.43 -10.55 -7.08
N LEU A 114 7.12 -10.90 -6.00
CA LEU A 114 8.52 -11.30 -6.02
C LEU A 114 8.73 -12.76 -6.46
N ASN A 115 7.66 -13.56 -6.52
CA ASN A 115 7.74 -14.97 -6.90
C ASN A 115 7.95 -15.10 -8.42
N SER A 116 9.13 -15.59 -8.81
CA SER A 116 9.52 -15.80 -10.22
C SER A 116 8.65 -16.80 -10.97
N ASN A 117 7.95 -17.68 -10.26
CA ASN A 117 7.14 -18.73 -10.88
C ASN A 117 5.73 -18.24 -11.27
N ASN A 118 5.42 -16.94 -11.07
CA ASN A 118 4.13 -16.31 -11.36
C ASN A 118 2.92 -17.01 -10.70
N SER A 119 3.14 -17.88 -9.71
CA SER A 119 2.06 -18.54 -8.99
C SER A 119 1.51 -17.60 -7.92
N ILE A 120 0.20 -17.31 -7.99
CA ILE A 120 -0.49 -16.58 -6.93
C ILE A 120 -0.70 -17.55 -5.77
N GLN A 121 -0.02 -17.31 -4.65
CA GLN A 121 -0.24 -18.05 -3.42
C GLN A 121 -1.16 -17.24 -2.52
N MET A 122 -2.35 -17.80 -2.28
CA MET A 122 -3.13 -17.40 -1.12
C MET A 122 -2.65 -18.21 0.07
N PRO A 123 -2.47 -17.57 1.23
CA PRO A 123 -2.05 -18.28 2.43
C PRO A 123 -3.09 -19.35 2.77
N ALA A 124 -2.63 -20.48 3.28
CA ALA A 124 -3.50 -21.42 3.96
C ALA A 124 -4.20 -20.71 5.14
N LYS A 125 -5.31 -21.28 5.62
CA LYS A 125 -6.08 -20.68 6.73
C LYS A 125 -5.20 -20.50 7.96
N GLU A 126 -4.34 -21.47 8.23
CA GLU A 126 -3.43 -21.51 9.37
C GLU A 126 -2.39 -20.38 9.28
N GLU A 127 -1.79 -20.18 8.09
CA GLU A 127 -0.84 -19.10 7.84
C GLU A 127 -1.50 -17.72 7.94
N TRP A 128 -2.72 -17.59 7.40
CA TRP A 128 -3.51 -16.36 7.49
C TRP A 128 -3.84 -15.99 8.94
N LEU A 129 -4.28 -16.97 9.74
CA LEU A 129 -4.55 -16.79 11.16
C LEU A 129 -3.27 -16.40 11.91
N ALA A 130 -2.17 -17.13 11.68
CA ALA A 130 -0.89 -16.86 12.33
C ALA A 130 -0.41 -15.43 12.09
N LEU A 131 -0.49 -14.93 10.85
CA LEU A 131 -0.09 -13.57 10.51
C LEU A 131 -0.98 -12.54 11.20
N ILE A 132 -2.30 -12.73 11.20
CA ILE A 132 -3.23 -11.77 11.80
C ILE A 132 -3.06 -11.71 13.31
N PHE A 133 -2.83 -12.85 13.96
CA PHE A 133 -2.56 -12.89 15.39
C PHE A 133 -1.22 -12.25 15.74
N SER A 134 -0.17 -12.51 14.94
CA SER A 134 1.10 -11.82 15.12
C SER A 134 0.93 -10.28 15.02
N HIS A 135 0.16 -9.80 14.05
CA HIS A 135 -0.13 -8.37 13.90
C HIS A 135 -0.91 -7.81 15.10
N LEU A 136 -1.93 -8.53 15.58
CA LEU A 136 -2.69 -8.13 16.78
C LEU A 136 -1.78 -8.03 18.01
N GLU A 137 -0.94 -9.04 18.26
CA GLU A 137 -0.02 -9.05 19.40
C GLU A 137 1.00 -7.90 19.32
N GLN A 138 1.51 -7.59 18.12
CA GLN A 138 2.41 -6.45 17.91
C GLN A 138 1.74 -5.10 18.22
N GLU A 139 0.48 -4.91 17.79
CA GLU A 139 -0.24 -3.66 18.07
C GLU A 139 -0.62 -3.55 19.55
N ILE A 140 -0.96 -4.67 20.22
CA ILE A 140 -1.17 -4.71 21.67
C ILE A 140 0.11 -4.32 22.42
N ALA A 141 1.25 -4.88 22.04
CA ALA A 141 2.53 -4.60 22.66
C ALA A 141 2.93 -3.13 22.48
N LYS A 142 2.74 -2.59 21.27
CA LYS A 142 3.03 -1.18 20.94
C LYS A 142 2.17 -0.20 21.74
N GLU A 143 0.88 -0.48 21.87
CA GLU A 143 -0.04 0.38 22.62
C GLU A 143 0.02 0.14 24.14
N GLN A 144 0.76 -0.90 24.58
CA GLN A 144 0.86 -1.33 25.98
C GLN A 144 -0.51 -1.54 26.65
N SER A 145 -1.51 -1.92 25.85
CA SER A 145 -2.90 -2.05 26.27
C SER A 145 -3.64 -2.93 25.27
N GLU A 146 -4.17 -4.05 25.75
CA GLU A 146 -4.92 -5.00 24.91
C GLU A 146 -6.12 -4.34 24.26
N ARG A 147 -6.89 -3.59 25.04
CA ARG A 147 -8.06 -2.86 24.54
C ARG A 147 -7.67 -1.84 23.46
N SER A 148 -6.60 -1.08 23.67
CA SER A 148 -6.14 -0.09 22.70
C SER A 148 -5.66 -0.75 21.42
N GLY A 149 -4.86 -1.82 21.53
CA GLY A 149 -4.37 -2.60 20.38
C GLY A 149 -5.51 -3.19 19.54
N ILE A 150 -6.53 -3.76 20.20
CA ILE A 150 -7.74 -4.25 19.51
C ILE A 150 -8.44 -3.12 18.76
N ILE A 151 -8.62 -1.95 19.39
CA ILE A 151 -9.28 -0.80 18.75
C ILE A 151 -8.52 -0.35 17.50
N LYS A 152 -7.18 -0.26 17.57
CA LYS A 152 -6.32 0.07 16.42
C LYS A 152 -6.44 -0.96 15.29
N MET A 153 -6.59 -2.23 15.64
CA MET A 153 -6.69 -3.34 14.68
C MET A 153 -8.06 -3.49 13.99
N ARG A 154 -9.15 -2.89 14.50
CA ARG A 154 -10.52 -3.07 13.94
C ARG A 154 -10.62 -2.75 12.45
N SER A 155 -9.99 -1.66 12.00
CA SER A 155 -9.93 -1.31 10.58
C SER A 155 -9.19 -2.38 9.78
N GLN A 156 -8.09 -2.89 10.33
CA GLN A 156 -7.27 -3.90 9.67
C GLN A 156 -7.96 -5.26 9.56
N PHE A 157 -8.69 -5.70 10.59
CA PHE A 157 -9.52 -6.92 10.51
C PHE A 157 -10.55 -6.84 9.38
N SER A 158 -11.13 -5.66 9.16
CA SER A 158 -12.07 -5.45 8.06
C SER A 158 -11.43 -5.66 6.70
N TYR A 159 -10.15 -5.27 6.53
CA TYR A 159 -9.39 -5.55 5.31
C TYR A 159 -9.06 -7.03 5.15
N TYR A 160 -8.60 -7.72 6.21
CA TYR A 160 -8.31 -9.15 6.16
C TYR A 160 -9.53 -10.00 5.79
N LEU A 161 -10.72 -9.60 6.25
CA LEU A 161 -11.98 -10.32 6.02
C LEU A 161 -12.63 -9.99 4.67
N LYS A 162 -12.08 -9.04 3.89
CA LYS A 162 -12.66 -8.63 2.61
C LYS A 162 -12.72 -9.83 1.65
N GLY A 163 -13.87 -10.04 1.02
CA GLY A 163 -14.09 -11.14 0.08
C GLY A 163 -14.38 -12.51 0.74
N ARG A 164 -14.31 -12.62 2.06
CA ARG A 164 -14.66 -13.86 2.78
C ARG A 164 -16.17 -14.00 2.98
N ARG A 165 -16.64 -15.25 2.92
CA ARG A 165 -18.04 -15.61 3.20
C ARG A 165 -18.44 -15.17 4.61
N ASN A 166 -19.66 -14.64 4.74
CA ASN A 166 -20.21 -14.14 6.00
C ASN A 166 -19.35 -13.08 6.74
N SER A 167 -18.45 -12.41 6.02
CA SER A 167 -17.51 -11.44 6.62
C SER A 167 -18.20 -10.24 7.29
N ALA A 168 -19.41 -9.86 6.86
CA ALA A 168 -20.15 -8.75 7.47
C ALA A 168 -20.54 -9.04 8.93
N ALA A 169 -21.07 -10.23 9.21
CA ALA A 169 -21.44 -10.63 10.56
C ALA A 169 -20.20 -10.68 11.46
N ILE A 170 -19.12 -11.29 10.98
CA ILE A 170 -17.85 -11.40 11.71
C ILE A 170 -17.27 -10.02 12.02
N ARG A 171 -17.27 -9.09 11.05
CA ARG A 171 -16.83 -7.70 11.28
C ARG A 171 -17.65 -7.03 12.37
N ASN A 172 -18.98 -7.17 12.35
CA ASN A 172 -19.84 -6.58 13.38
C ASN A 172 -19.54 -7.15 14.76
N SER A 173 -19.31 -8.46 14.88
CA SER A 173 -18.93 -9.10 16.13
C SER A 173 -17.56 -8.64 16.64
N ILE A 174 -16.56 -8.49 15.76
CA ILE A 174 -15.23 -7.96 16.09
C ILE A 174 -15.29 -6.57 16.72
N MET A 175 -16.22 -5.72 16.26
CA MET A 175 -16.41 -4.37 16.83
C MET A 175 -16.86 -4.38 18.30
N GLN A 176 -17.43 -5.50 18.77
CA GLN A 176 -17.89 -5.66 20.16
C GLN A 176 -16.88 -6.40 21.04
N CYS A 177 -15.81 -6.96 20.46
CA CYS A 177 -14.81 -7.66 21.23
C CYS A 177 -14.03 -6.72 22.15
N THR A 178 -13.74 -7.22 23.36
CA THR A 178 -13.01 -6.52 24.43
C THR A 178 -11.69 -7.18 24.78
N ASN A 179 -11.45 -8.41 24.30
CA ASN A 179 -10.19 -9.14 24.47
C ASN A 179 -9.80 -9.93 23.21
N LYS A 180 -8.54 -10.34 23.14
CA LYS A 180 -7.94 -11.03 22.00
C LYS A 180 -8.46 -12.45 21.80
N ASP A 181 -8.87 -13.14 22.87
CA ASP A 181 -9.43 -14.50 22.77
C ASP A 181 -10.80 -14.53 22.07
N GLN A 182 -11.61 -13.48 22.25
CA GLN A 182 -12.84 -13.29 21.47
C GLN A 182 -12.52 -13.07 19.99
N ILE A 183 -11.55 -12.21 19.68
CA ILE A 183 -11.09 -11.99 18.30
C ILE A 183 -10.60 -13.29 17.66
N LYS A 184 -9.80 -14.06 18.39
CA LYS A 184 -9.26 -15.35 17.93
C LYS A 184 -10.36 -16.34 17.54
N ARG A 185 -11.33 -16.57 18.42
CA ARG A 185 -12.47 -17.46 18.12
C ARG A 185 -13.27 -17.03 16.91
N LEU A 186 -13.49 -15.72 16.74
CA LEU A 186 -14.19 -15.19 15.57
C LEU A 186 -13.40 -15.41 14.28
N LEU A 187 -12.09 -15.16 14.28
CA LEU A 187 -11.24 -15.36 13.11
C LEU A 187 -11.10 -16.85 12.75
N GLU A 188 -11.03 -17.74 13.74
CA GLU A 188 -11.01 -19.20 13.53
C GLU A 188 -12.30 -19.71 12.88
N SER A 189 -13.43 -19.05 13.11
CA SER A 189 -14.72 -19.38 12.47
C SER A 189 -14.83 -18.94 11.00
N VAL A 190 -13.85 -18.19 10.48
CA VAL A 190 -13.87 -17.72 9.09
C VAL A 190 -13.79 -18.91 8.13
N ASP A 191 -14.68 -18.91 7.16
CA ASP A 191 -14.74 -19.91 6.10
C ASP A 191 -13.72 -19.59 4.99
N PHE A 192 -12.94 -20.60 4.62
CA PHE A 192 -11.91 -20.56 3.57
C PHE A 192 -12.28 -21.40 2.34
N THR A 193 -13.43 -22.09 2.40
CA THR A 193 -13.98 -22.84 1.27
C THR A 193 -14.67 -21.94 0.24
#